data_AF-A0A4Z1SWC2-F1
#
_entry.id   AF-A0A4Z1SWC2-F1
#
_cell.length_a   1.000
_cell.length_b   1.000
_cell.length_c   1.000
_cell.angle_alpha   90.00
_cell.angle_beta   90.00
_cell.angle_gamma   90.00
#
_symmetry.space_group_name_H-M   'P 1'
#
loop_
_entity.id
_entity.type
_entity.pdbx_description
1 polymer ?
#
loop_
_entity_poly.entity_id
_entity_poly.type
_entity_poly.pdbx_seq_one_letter_code
_entity_poly.pdbx_strand_id
1 'polypeptide(L)'
;MCAEVVVKDLPFIYATFVSYQRSKVKQRERVALFTLQGIRSREAALQAVGKVIGIVNPASGKTIFGRVTCPHGNSGAVRARFFRNLPPQLLGNHARLFFRDPENLGNRATPKDERLRALKK
;
A
#
# COMPACT_ATOMS: atom_id res chain seq x y z
N MET A 1 -19.84 4.77 14.48
CA MET A 1 -18.70 5.12 15.36
C MET A 1 -17.55 4.17 15.07
N CYS A 2 -16.76 4.44 14.04
CA CYS A 2 -15.65 3.58 13.63
C CYS A 2 -14.38 4.42 13.62
N ALA A 3 -13.55 4.19 14.64
CA ALA A 3 -12.16 4.60 14.79
C ALA A 3 -11.71 5.74 13.87
N GLU A 4 -11.94 6.98 14.32
CA GLU A 4 -11.09 8.10 13.94
C GLU A 4 -9.67 7.79 14.44
N VAL A 5 -8.93 6.98 13.67
CA VAL A 5 -7.48 7.09 13.70
C VAL A 5 -7.22 8.54 13.30
N VAL A 6 -6.49 9.27 14.13
CA VAL A 6 -6.04 10.64 13.88
C VAL A 6 -5.13 10.62 12.64
N VAL A 7 -5.75 10.61 11.47
CA VAL A 7 -5.14 10.82 10.15
C VAL A 7 -5.68 12.14 9.59
N LYS A 8 -5.97 13.10 10.48
CA LYS A 8 -6.74 14.30 10.11
C LYS A 8 -5.95 15.28 9.25
N ASP A 9 -4.62 15.32 9.32
CA ASP A 9 -3.84 16.39 8.63
C ASP A 9 -2.52 15.93 7.97
N LEU A 10 -2.38 14.63 7.66
CA LEU A 10 -1.19 14.17 6.94
C LEU A 10 -1.34 14.40 5.45
N PRO A 11 -0.39 15.05 4.77
CA PRO A 11 -0.44 15.19 3.32
C PRO A 11 -0.37 13.79 2.70
N PHE A 12 -1.27 13.52 1.75
CA PHE A 12 -1.33 12.27 1.02
C PHE A 12 -1.62 12.50 -0.45
N ILE A 13 -1.22 11.53 -1.28
CA ILE A 13 -1.64 11.42 -2.68
C ILE A 13 -2.66 10.28 -2.77
N TYR A 14 -3.67 10.45 -3.62
CA TYR A 14 -4.59 9.36 -3.94
C TYR A 14 -3.91 8.30 -4.80
N ALA A 15 -4.17 7.06 -4.47
CA ALA A 15 -3.73 5.90 -5.20
C ALA A 15 -4.95 5.03 -5.53
N THR A 16 -4.87 4.24 -6.60
CA THR A 16 -5.91 3.27 -6.94
C THR A 16 -5.32 1.88 -6.90
N PHE A 17 -5.97 0.96 -6.20
CA PHE A 17 -5.56 -0.45 -6.18
C PHE A 17 -5.98 -1.10 -7.51
N VAL A 18 -5.01 -1.40 -8.38
CA VAL A 18 -5.31 -1.85 -9.74
C VAL A 18 -5.42 -3.36 -9.83
N SER A 19 -4.40 -4.06 -9.34
CA SER A 19 -4.31 -5.51 -9.47
C SER A 19 -3.24 -6.06 -8.52
N TYR A 20 -3.19 -7.37 -8.39
CA TYR A 20 -2.02 -8.04 -7.84
C TYR A 20 -0.94 -8.21 -8.92
N GLN A 21 0.30 -8.38 -8.50
CA GLN A 21 1.35 -8.81 -9.43
C GLN A 21 0.91 -10.12 -10.10
N ARG A 22 0.83 -10.13 -11.42
CA ARG A 22 0.31 -11.28 -12.16
C ARG A 22 1.07 -11.54 -13.45
N SER A 23 0.97 -12.77 -13.89
CA SER A 23 1.23 -13.21 -15.26
C SER A 23 -0.09 -13.28 -16.03
N LYS A 24 -0.07 -13.80 -17.26
CA LYS A 24 -1.28 -14.06 -18.05
C LYS A 24 -2.28 -14.93 -17.27
N VAL A 25 -1.80 -15.98 -16.59
CA VAL A 25 -2.63 -17.00 -15.93
C VAL A 25 -2.57 -16.90 -14.40
N LYS A 26 -1.37 -16.80 -13.83
CA LYS A 26 -1.15 -16.86 -12.37
C LYS A 26 -1.10 -15.46 -11.75
N GLN A 27 -1.81 -15.26 -10.65
CA GLN A 27 -1.72 -14.08 -9.80
C GLN A 27 -0.82 -14.34 -8.58
N ARG A 28 -0.21 -13.29 -8.03
CA ARG A 28 0.63 -13.32 -6.82
C ARG A 28 0.10 -12.27 -5.84
N GLU A 29 -0.80 -12.69 -4.96
CA GLU A 29 -1.60 -11.83 -4.07
C GLU A 29 -0.76 -11.15 -2.98
N ARG A 30 0.45 -11.65 -2.73
CA ARG A 30 1.42 -11.07 -1.78
C ARG A 30 1.89 -9.67 -2.19
N VAL A 31 1.81 -9.35 -3.49
CA VAL A 31 2.27 -8.07 -4.02
C VAL A 31 1.10 -7.38 -4.69
N ALA A 32 0.72 -6.23 -4.16
CA ALA A 32 -0.34 -5.39 -4.71
C ALA A 32 0.25 -4.28 -5.57
N LEU A 33 -0.41 -3.97 -6.69
CA LEU A 33 -0.06 -2.90 -7.61
C LEU A 33 -0.99 -1.71 -7.43
N PHE A 34 -0.38 -0.55 -7.26
CA PHE A 34 -1.08 0.73 -7.13
C PHE A 34 -0.67 1.66 -8.24
N THR A 35 -1.63 2.41 -8.78
CA THR A 35 -1.38 3.58 -9.60
C THR A 35 -1.52 4.82 -8.74
N LEU A 36 -0.57 5.74 -8.84
CA LEU A 36 -0.54 6.96 -8.04
C LEU A 36 -1.06 8.12 -8.90
N GLN A 37 -1.95 8.94 -8.36
CA GLN A 37 -2.49 10.08 -9.08
C GLN A 37 -1.37 11.09 -9.38
N GLY A 38 -1.26 11.51 -10.64
CA GLY A 38 -0.26 12.49 -11.10
C GLY A 38 1.13 11.93 -11.37
N ILE A 39 1.42 10.66 -11.04
CA ILE A 39 2.73 10.04 -11.27
C ILE A 39 2.66 9.15 -12.52
N ARG A 40 3.38 9.56 -13.57
CA ARG A 40 3.43 8.84 -14.86
C ARG A 40 4.80 8.30 -15.22
N SER A 41 5.85 8.73 -14.51
CA SER A 41 7.23 8.29 -14.74
C SER A 41 7.71 7.33 -13.66
N ARG A 42 8.64 6.44 -14.06
CA ARG A 42 9.33 5.53 -13.14
C ARG A 42 10.14 6.28 -12.08
N GLU A 43 10.78 7.38 -12.48
CA GLU A 43 11.60 8.22 -11.60
C GLU A 43 10.78 8.86 -10.49
N ALA A 44 9.61 9.40 -10.82
CA ALA A 44 8.69 9.92 -9.81
C ALA A 44 8.14 8.80 -8.91
N ALA A 45 7.90 7.60 -9.45
CA ALA A 45 7.49 6.44 -8.65
C ALA A 45 8.59 5.93 -7.69
N LEU A 46 9.87 6.13 -8.00
CA LEU A 46 10.98 5.78 -7.09
C LEU A 46 10.91 6.59 -5.80
N GLN A 47 10.47 7.85 -5.87
CA GLN A 47 10.28 8.70 -4.69
C GLN A 47 9.14 8.21 -3.77
N ALA A 48 8.29 7.30 -4.25
CA ALA A 48 7.24 6.69 -3.46
C ALA A 48 7.72 5.44 -2.69
N VAL A 49 8.91 4.93 -2.98
CA VAL A 49 9.46 3.74 -2.30
C VAL A 49 9.70 4.02 -0.82
N GLY A 50 9.36 3.07 0.04
CA GLY A 50 9.48 3.18 1.49
C GLY A 50 8.28 3.88 2.17
N LYS A 51 7.49 4.66 1.42
CA LYS A 51 6.32 5.35 1.96
C LYS A 51 5.21 4.37 2.34
N VAL A 52 4.41 4.79 3.33
CA VAL A 52 3.26 4.04 3.81
C VAL A 52 2.05 4.30 2.92
N ILE A 53 1.34 3.22 2.61
CA ILE A 53 0.07 3.26 1.89
C ILE A 53 -1.03 2.65 2.77
N GLY A 54 -2.18 3.32 2.83
CA GLY A 54 -3.34 2.88 3.58
C GLY A 54 -4.56 2.75 2.69
N ILE A 55 -5.29 1.65 2.82
CA ILE A 55 -6.58 1.45 2.15
C ILE A 55 -7.64 1.11 3.19
N VAL A 56 -8.81 1.73 3.07
CA VAL A 56 -9.94 1.48 3.96
C VAL A 56 -10.73 0.31 3.40
N ASN A 57 -10.99 -0.70 4.24
CA ASN A 57 -11.89 -1.77 3.87
C ASN A 57 -13.34 -1.36 4.15
N PRO A 58 -14.22 -1.26 3.14
CA PRO A 58 -15.58 -0.79 3.31
C PRO A 58 -16.43 -1.74 4.17
N ALA A 59 -16.17 -3.05 4.13
CA ALA A 59 -16.95 -4.03 4.89
C ALA A 59 -16.66 -3.99 6.39
N SER A 60 -15.40 -3.72 6.77
CA SER A 60 -14.98 -3.74 8.18
C SER A 60 -14.74 -2.35 8.78
N GLY A 61 -14.70 -1.30 7.96
CA GLY A 61 -14.30 0.05 8.36
C GLY A 61 -12.83 0.15 8.81
N LYS A 62 -12.05 -0.93 8.71
CA LYS A 62 -10.65 -0.98 9.17
C LYS A 62 -9.72 -0.51 8.06
N THR A 63 -8.73 0.30 8.44
CA THR A 63 -7.64 0.70 7.53
C THR A 63 -6.56 -0.36 7.54
N ILE A 64 -6.21 -0.84 6.35
CA ILE A 64 -5.11 -1.78 6.13
C ILE A 64 -3.91 -0.96 5.67
N PHE A 65 -2.82 -1.04 6.43
CA PHE A 65 -1.59 -0.34 6.12
C PHE A 65 -0.54 -1.28 5.53
N GLY A 66 0.25 -0.74 4.60
CA GLY A 66 1.38 -1.42 3.99
C GLY A 66 2.46 -0.43 3.62
N ARG A 67 3.54 -0.95 3.05
CA ARG A 67 4.67 -0.16 2.55
C ARG A 67 4.88 -0.39 1.06
N VAL A 68 5.23 0.70 0.38
CA VAL A 68 5.69 0.63 -1.00
C VAL A 68 7.11 0.09 -1.03
N THR A 69 7.33 -0.94 -1.85
CA THR A 69 8.60 -1.67 -1.91
C THR A 69 9.43 -1.29 -3.13
N CYS A 70 8.81 -1.20 -4.31
CA CYS A 70 9.50 -0.90 -5.56
C CYS A 70 8.52 -0.28 -6.57
N PRO A 71 8.99 0.50 -7.55
CA PRO A 71 8.18 0.85 -8.72
C PRO A 71 7.87 -0.39 -9.58
N HIS A 72 6.86 -0.27 -10.44
CA HIS A 72 6.43 -1.28 -11.40
C HIS A 72 6.26 -0.68 -12.79
N GLY A 73 6.91 -1.31 -13.78
CA GLY A 73 6.86 -0.84 -15.17
C GLY A 73 7.45 0.57 -15.33
N ASN A 74 6.99 1.25 -16.39
CA ASN A 74 7.41 2.60 -16.74
C ASN A 74 6.29 3.65 -16.56
N SER A 75 5.05 3.21 -16.33
CA SER A 75 3.85 4.06 -16.22
C SER A 75 3.66 4.73 -14.86
N GLY A 76 4.63 4.62 -13.95
CA GLY A 76 4.52 5.19 -12.60
C GLY A 76 3.74 4.35 -11.59
N ALA A 77 3.40 3.10 -11.92
CA ALA A 77 2.79 2.18 -10.96
C ALA A 77 3.80 1.74 -9.89
N VAL A 78 3.30 1.35 -8.72
CA VAL A 78 4.12 0.92 -7.57
C VAL A 78 3.67 -0.42 -7.01
N ARG A 79 4.62 -1.18 -6.48
CA ARG A 79 4.39 -2.43 -5.73
C ARG A 79 4.35 -2.14 -4.24
N ALA A 80 3.26 -2.48 -3.60
CA ALA A 80 3.15 -2.45 -2.15
C ALA A 80 3.04 -3.85 -1.56
N ARG A 81 3.61 -4.01 -0.36
CA ARG A 81 3.45 -5.21 0.45
C ARG A 81 2.79 -4.83 1.77
N PHE A 82 1.93 -5.73 2.23
CA PHE A 82 1.15 -5.58 3.44
C PHE A 82 1.52 -6.71 4.42
N PHE A 83 1.15 -6.53 5.69
CA PHE A 83 1.31 -7.60 6.68
C PHE A 83 0.38 -8.79 6.41
N ARG A 84 -0.90 -8.51 6.17
CA ARG A 84 -1.85 -9.45 5.58
C ARG A 84 -2.12 -9.02 4.16
N ASN A 85 -2.20 -9.98 3.23
CA ASN A 85 -2.50 -9.69 1.83
C ASN A 85 -3.81 -8.90 1.74
N LEU A 86 -3.87 -8.00 0.76
CA LEU A 86 -5.11 -7.26 0.53
C LEU A 86 -6.20 -8.22 0.03
N PRO A 87 -7.45 -8.06 0.49
CA PRO A 87 -8.56 -8.82 -0.06
C PRO A 87 -8.92 -8.32 -1.48
N PRO A 88 -9.35 -9.22 -2.38
CA PRO A 88 -9.64 -8.88 -3.78
C PRO A 88 -10.85 -7.95 -3.94
N GLN A 89 -11.72 -7.90 -2.94
CA GLN A 89 -12.88 -6.99 -2.87
C GLN A 89 -12.50 -5.51 -2.91
N LEU A 90 -11.23 -5.17 -2.66
CA LEU A 90 -10.75 -3.79 -2.68
C LEU A 90 -10.20 -3.37 -4.04
N LEU A 91 -10.17 -4.27 -5.03
CA LEU A 91 -9.71 -3.92 -6.38
C LEU A 91 -10.57 -2.76 -6.93
N GLY A 92 -9.91 -1.75 -7.49
CA GLY A 92 -10.52 -0.52 -7.96
C GLY A 92 -10.72 0.55 -6.88
N ASN A 93 -10.61 0.21 -5.58
CA ASN A 93 -10.80 1.18 -4.52
C ASN A 93 -9.61 2.13 -4.38
N HIS A 94 -9.93 3.32 -3.87
CA HIS A 94 -8.93 4.33 -3.56
C HIS A 94 -8.16 3.99 -2.28
N ALA A 95 -6.85 4.17 -2.36
CA ALA A 95 -5.91 4.15 -1.26
C ALA A 95 -5.27 5.53 -1.10
N ARG A 96 -4.66 5.75 0.06
CA ARG A 96 -3.94 6.98 0.39
C ARG A 96 -2.47 6.63 0.58
N LEU A 97 -1.61 7.28 -0.19
CA LEU A 97 -0.16 7.21 -0.01
C LEU A 97 0.27 8.41 0.82
N PHE A 98 0.81 8.16 2.01
CA PHE A 98 1.22 9.20 2.93
C PHE A 98 2.66 9.63 2.66
N PHE A 99 2.94 10.93 2.71
CA PHE A 99 4.32 11.43 2.60
C PHE A 99 5.11 11.24 3.88
N ARG A 100 4.43 11.36 5.03
CA ARG A 100 4.98 11.14 6.36
C ARG A 100 4.32 9.92 6.97
N ASP A 101 5.09 9.14 7.73
CA ASP A 101 4.54 8.01 8.46
C ASP A 101 3.51 8.51 9.49
N PRO A 102 2.30 7.93 9.52
CA PRO A 102 1.31 8.27 10.53
C PRO A 102 1.79 7.85 11.92
N GLU A 103 1.61 8.73 12.92
CA GLU A 103 1.94 8.43 14.31
C GLU A 103 1.16 7.20 14.81
N ASN A 104 1.78 6.38 15.67
CA ASN A 104 1.20 5.16 16.25
C ASN A 104 0.94 3.97 15.28
N LEU A 105 1.61 3.92 14.13
CA LEU A 105 1.48 2.80 13.20
C LEU A 105 2.10 1.48 13.72
N GLY A 106 3.16 1.57 14.53
CA GLY A 106 3.92 0.42 15.02
C GLY A 106 4.24 -0.59 13.92
N ASN A 107 4.10 -1.89 14.22
CA ASN A 107 4.35 -2.99 13.27
C ASN A 107 3.17 -3.27 12.30
N ARG A 108 2.23 -2.34 12.10
CA ARG A 108 1.05 -2.57 11.26
C ARG A 108 1.35 -2.43 9.77
N ALA A 109 2.29 -1.56 9.40
CA ALA A 109 2.69 -1.34 8.00
C ALA A 109 3.93 -2.13 7.56
N THR A 110 4.66 -2.72 8.51
CA THR A 110 5.82 -3.59 8.19
C THR A 110 5.33 -4.79 7.37
N PRO A 111 5.89 -5.03 6.17
CA PRO A 111 5.60 -6.22 5.39
C PRO A 111 5.81 -7.49 6.21
N LYS A 112 4.98 -8.52 5.96
CA LYS A 112 5.05 -9.81 6.67
C LYS A 112 6.47 -10.38 6.71
N ASP A 113 7.19 -10.26 5.60
CA ASP A 113 8.51 -10.85 5.40
C ASP A 113 9.58 -10.24 6.29
N GLU A 114 9.54 -8.91 6.44
CA GLU A 114 10.47 -8.17 7.27
C GLU A 114 10.23 -8.48 8.75
N ARG A 115 8.95 -8.55 9.14
CA ARG A 115 8.57 -8.92 10.50
C ARG A 115 8.97 -10.35 10.86
N LEU A 116 8.77 -11.30 9.95
CA LEU A 116 9.21 -12.69 10.16
C LEU A 116 10.73 -12.82 10.25
N ARG A 117 11.48 -12.00 9.50
CA ARG A 117 12.95 -11.94 9.61
C ARG A 117 13.39 -11.39 10.96
N ALA A 118 12.71 -10.36 11.48
CA ALA A 118 13.03 -9.75 12.77
C ALA A 118 12.82 -10.72 13.95
N LEU A 119 11.83 -11.61 13.88
CA LEU A 119 11.54 -12.60 14.94
C LEU A 119 12.47 -13.82 14.96
N LYS A 120 13.24 -14.05 13.89
CA LYS A 120 14.16 -15.19 13.75
C LYS A 120 15.60 -14.86 14.14
N LYS A 121 15.85 -13.61 14.56
CA LYS A 121 17.10 -13.17 15.19
C LYS A 121 16.95 -13.29 16.69
#